data_AF-A0A5B7TK40-F1
#
_entry.id   AF-A0A5B7TK40-F1
#
_cell.length_a   1.000
_cell.length_b   1.000
_cell.length_c   1.000
_cell.angle_alpha   90.00
_cell.angle_beta   90.00
_cell.angle_gamma   90.00
#
_symmetry.space_group_name_H-M   'P 1'
#
loop_
_entity.id
_entity.type
_entity.pdbx_description
1 polymer ?
#
loop_
_entity_poly.entity_id
_entity_poly.type
_entity_poly.pdbx_seq_one_letter_code
_entity_poly.pdbx_strand_id
1 'polypeptide(L)'
;MLMASIGEVKKRLPNDFIERLYNQFSPITADRILSGMANTRYTTLRVNTLKYDRQSLMKDFRNLNIKFERVMWYEDAFIIKNANEKQISELDIYKKGYIYLQSLSSMIPPIILNPKNGDRVLDMAAAPGSKTTQHAC
;
A
#
# COMPACT_ATOMS: atom_id res chain seq x y z
N MET A 1 -8.82 0.25 19.62
CA MET A 1 -8.44 -0.92 18.79
C MET A 1 -7.43 -1.72 19.59
N LEU A 2 -7.77 -2.94 20.01
CA LEU A 2 -6.88 -3.77 20.83
C LEU A 2 -5.67 -4.19 19.99
N MET A 3 -4.48 -3.72 20.34
CA MET A 3 -3.24 -4.31 19.84
C MET A 3 -3.15 -5.73 20.42
N ALA A 4 -3.15 -6.74 19.57
CA ALA A 4 -2.88 -8.10 20.02
C ALA A 4 -1.47 -8.13 20.65
N SER A 5 -1.35 -8.75 21.82
CA SER A 5 -0.05 -8.93 22.47
C SER A 5 0.85 -9.81 21.60
N ILE A 6 2.17 -9.61 21.67
CA ILE A 6 3.13 -10.42 20.91
C ILE A 6 2.94 -11.92 21.19
N GLY A 7 2.56 -12.28 22.41
CA GLY A 7 2.24 -13.66 22.79
C GLY A 7 1.04 -14.25 22.04
N GLU A 8 -0.01 -13.46 21.80
CA GLU A 8 -1.18 -13.90 21.02
C GLU A 8 -0.86 -14.05 19.53
N VAL A 9 0.00 -13.18 18.99
CA VAL A 9 0.46 -13.25 17.60
C VAL A 9 1.27 -14.52 17.38
N LYS A 10 2.21 -14.83 18.29
CA LYS A 10 3.02 -16.04 18.24
C LYS A 10 2.16 -17.31 18.22
N LYS A 11 1.09 -17.36 19.02
CA LYS A 11 0.17 -18.52 19.07
C LYS A 11 -0.59 -18.76 17.76
N ARG A 12 -0.70 -17.75 16.88
CA ARG A 12 -1.41 -17.84 15.59
C ARG A 12 -0.50 -18.22 14.42
N LEU A 13 0.81 -18.36 14.66
CA LEU A 13 1.81 -18.59 13.63
C LEU A 13 2.56 -19.91 13.87
N PRO A 14 3.05 -20.58 12.82
CA PRO A 14 3.86 -21.79 12.98
C PRO A 14 5.13 -21.54 13.80
N ASN A 15 5.50 -22.45 14.71
CA ASN A 15 6.69 -22.30 15.54
C ASN A 15 7.97 -22.15 14.71
N ASP A 16 8.14 -22.95 13.66
CA ASP A 16 9.29 -22.87 12.74
C ASP A 16 9.44 -21.48 12.12
N PHE A 17 8.34 -20.77 11.85
CA PHE A 17 8.39 -19.41 11.33
C PHE A 17 8.89 -18.42 12.40
N ILE A 18 8.41 -18.58 13.64
CA ILE A 18 8.85 -17.76 14.77
C ILE A 18 10.34 -17.99 15.04
N GLU A 19 10.79 -19.24 15.09
CA GLU A 19 12.20 -19.58 15.30
C GLU A 19 13.09 -18.99 14.20
N ARG A 20 12.71 -19.14 12.93
CA ARG A 20 13.43 -18.53 11.80
C ARG A 20 13.54 -17.01 11.93
N LEU A 21 12.48 -16.33 12.38
CA LEU A 21 12.51 -14.88 12.59
C LEU A 21 13.55 -14.47 13.65
N TYR A 22 13.58 -15.13 14.80
CA TYR A 22 14.56 -14.83 15.86
C TYR A 22 15.98 -15.27 15.52
N ASN A 23 16.16 -16.23 14.61
CA ASN A 23 17.47 -16.63 14.10
C ASN A 23 18.02 -15.64 13.06
N GLN A 24 17.14 -15.00 12.27
CA GLN A 24 17.55 -14.06 11.22
C GLN A 24 17.69 -12.62 11.70
N PHE A 25 16.94 -12.21 12.73
CA PHE A 25 16.87 -10.84 13.20
C PHE A 25 17.12 -10.76 14.71
N SER A 26 17.58 -9.58 15.17
CA SER A 26 17.67 -9.33 16.61
C SER A 26 16.29 -9.53 17.29
N PRO A 27 16.24 -9.95 18.57
CA PRO A 27 14.97 -10.16 19.26
C PRO A 27 14.03 -8.95 19.20
N ILE A 28 14.59 -7.74 19.32
CA ILE A 28 13.85 -6.48 19.24
C ILE A 28 13.23 -6.28 17.84
N THR A 29 13.98 -6.60 16.79
CA THR A 29 13.50 -6.50 15.41
C THR A 29 12.43 -7.55 15.11
N ALA A 30 12.63 -8.79 15.56
CA ALA A 30 11.66 -9.87 15.40
C ALA A 30 10.32 -9.52 16.10
N ASP A 31 10.38 -9.02 17.33
CA ASP A 31 9.20 -8.53 18.06
C ASP A 31 8.47 -7.42 17.29
N ARG A 32 9.20 -6.46 16.74
CA ARG A 32 8.62 -5.38 15.92
C ARG A 32 7.94 -5.90 14.65
N ILE A 33 8.52 -6.90 13.98
CA ILE A 33 7.91 -7.54 12.81
C ILE A 33 6.59 -8.20 13.21
N LEU A 34 6.59 -8.98 14.30
CA LEU A 34 5.38 -9.66 14.79
C LEU A 34 4.30 -8.65 15.20
N SER A 35 4.65 -7.58 15.90
CA SER A 35 3.72 -6.50 16.21
C SER A 35 3.17 -5.83 14.95
N GLY A 36 4.01 -5.61 13.93
CA GLY A 36 3.61 -5.05 12.64
C GLY A 36 2.63 -5.94 11.86
N MET A 37 2.75 -7.27 11.98
CA MET A 37 1.82 -8.23 11.37
C MET A 37 0.44 -8.22 12.04
N ALA A 38 0.37 -7.85 13.32
CA ALA A 38 -0.88 -7.80 14.08
C ALA A 38 -1.67 -6.51 13.87
N ASN A 39 -1.00 -5.44 13.41
CA ASN A 39 -1.62 -4.14 13.24
C ASN A 39 -2.47 -4.07 11.97
N THR A 40 -3.63 -3.42 12.08
CA THR A 40 -4.43 -3.09 10.90
C THR A 40 -3.72 -2.04 10.07
N ARG A 41 -3.57 -2.34 8.78
CA ARG A 41 -2.95 -1.44 7.82
C ARG A 41 -3.96 -0.40 7.37
N TYR A 42 -3.51 0.85 7.28
CA TYR A 42 -4.28 1.87 6.59
C TYR A 42 -4.43 1.52 5.12
N THR A 43 -5.57 1.90 4.55
CA THR A 43 -5.79 1.82 3.11
C THR A 43 -4.90 2.86 2.42
N THR A 44 -4.16 2.43 1.41
CA THR A 44 -3.29 3.32 0.63
C THR A 44 -3.60 3.20 -0.85
N LEU A 45 -3.41 4.30 -1.57
CA LEU A 45 -3.73 4.41 -2.98
C LEU A 45 -2.77 5.34 -3.70
N ARG A 46 -2.72 5.23 -5.02
CA ARG A 46 -2.07 6.21 -5.89
C ARG A 46 -3.04 6.77 -6.91
N VAL A 47 -2.75 7.98 -7.38
CA VAL A 47 -3.44 8.60 -8.51
C VAL A 47 -2.99 7.94 -9.81
N ASN A 48 -3.93 7.80 -10.74
CA ASN A 48 -3.64 7.52 -12.14
C ASN A 48 -3.45 8.85 -12.89
N THR A 49 -2.20 9.29 -12.99
CA THR A 49 -1.77 10.54 -13.61
C THR A 49 -2.16 10.68 -15.09
N LEU A 50 -2.45 9.58 -15.77
CA LEU A 50 -2.95 9.60 -17.16
C LEU A 50 -4.42 10.02 -17.27
N LYS A 51 -5.20 9.87 -16.19
CA LYS A 51 -6.65 10.08 -16.20
C LYS A 51 -7.11 11.15 -15.21
N TYR A 52 -6.31 11.43 -14.19
CA TYR A 52 -6.72 12.28 -13.08
C TYR A 52 -5.52 12.95 -12.41
N ASP A 53 -5.78 14.09 -11.77
CA ASP A 53 -4.75 14.85 -11.05
C ASP A 53 -4.96 14.84 -9.54
N ARG A 54 -3.86 15.11 -8.83
CA ARG A 54 -3.79 15.09 -7.37
C ARG A 54 -4.68 16.13 -6.71
N GLN A 55 -4.80 17.33 -7.30
CA GLN A 55 -5.54 18.44 -6.71
C GLN A 55 -7.04 18.16 -6.76
N SER A 56 -7.52 17.65 -7.91
CA SER A 56 -8.90 17.18 -8.07
C SER A 56 -9.21 16.05 -7.11
N LEU A 57 -8.31 15.06 -6.96
CA LEU A 57 -8.50 13.99 -5.97
C LEU A 57 -8.60 14.52 -4.53
N MET A 58 -7.72 15.43 -4.13
CA MET A 58 -7.76 16.04 -2.80
C MET A 58 -9.05 16.83 -2.57
N LYS A 59 -9.59 17.48 -3.60
CA LYS A 59 -10.89 18.17 -3.53
C LYS A 59 -12.02 17.16 -3.34
N ASP A 60 -12.04 16.08 -4.11
CA ASP A 60 -13.05 15.02 -3.97
C ASP A 60 -13.02 14.38 -2.59
N PHE A 61 -11.84 14.05 -2.07
CA PHE A 61 -11.71 13.49 -0.72
C PHE A 61 -12.27 14.44 0.34
N ARG A 62 -12.03 15.75 0.22
CA ARG A 62 -12.64 16.74 1.13
C ARG A 62 -14.16 16.76 1.01
N ASN A 63 -14.69 16.79 -0.22
CA ASN A 63 -16.14 16.80 -0.47
C ASN A 63 -16.84 15.53 0.07
N LEU A 64 -16.16 14.39 -0.02
CA LEU A 64 -16.64 13.09 0.45
C LEU A 64 -16.33 12.84 1.94
N ASN A 65 -15.76 13.82 2.66
CA ASN A 65 -15.31 13.68 4.05
C ASN A 65 -14.33 12.50 4.30
N ILE A 66 -13.52 12.18 3.30
CA ILE A 66 -12.43 11.21 3.39
C ILE A 66 -11.20 11.91 3.96
N LYS A 67 -10.74 11.46 5.13
CA LYS A 67 -9.51 11.94 5.78
C LYS A 67 -8.31 11.21 5.17
N PHE A 68 -7.33 11.99 4.73
CA PHE A 68 -6.14 11.46 4.09
C PHE A 68 -4.85 12.17 4.55
N GLU A 69 -3.73 11.47 4.39
CA GLU A 69 -2.38 12.02 4.50
C GLU A 69 -1.64 11.82 3.18
N ARG A 70 -0.77 12.78 2.83
CA ARG A 70 0.12 12.66 1.67
C ARG A 70 1.36 11.88 2.04
N VAL A 71 1.88 11.10 1.09
CA VAL A 71 3.15 10.40 1.25
C VAL A 71 4.29 11.33 0.82
N MET A 72 5.25 11.59 1.71
CA MET A 72 6.31 12.58 1.45
C MET A 72 7.25 12.21 0.30
N TRP A 73 7.50 10.91 0.12
CA TRP A 73 8.44 10.41 -0.89
C TRP A 73 7.77 10.00 -2.22
N TYR A 74 6.43 10.07 -2.30
CA TYR A 74 5.73 9.79 -3.54
C TYR A 74 4.47 10.65 -3.65
N GLU A 75 4.53 11.66 -4.52
CA GLU A 75 3.55 12.72 -4.52
C GLU A 75 2.16 12.30 -5.00
N ASP A 76 2.06 11.20 -5.75
CA ASP A 76 0.81 10.64 -6.24
C ASP A 76 0.15 9.68 -5.24
N ALA A 77 0.79 9.39 -4.11
CA ALA A 77 0.30 8.44 -3.12
C ALA A 77 -0.35 9.10 -1.89
N PHE A 78 -1.39 8.44 -1.39
CA PHE A 78 -2.21 8.90 -0.29
C PHE A 78 -2.49 7.75 0.70
N ILE A 79 -2.55 8.09 1.99
CA ILE A 79 -2.93 7.20 3.08
C ILE A 79 -4.30 7.62 3.59
N ILE A 80 -5.27 6.71 3.57
CA ILE A 80 -6.64 6.96 4.01
C ILE A 80 -6.80 6.60 5.49
N LYS A 81 -7.38 7.52 6.26
CA LYS A 81 -7.42 7.44 7.73
C LYS A 81 -8.77 7.01 8.31
N ASN A 82 -9.85 7.14 7.55
CA ASN A 82 -11.21 6.88 8.03
C ASN A 82 -12.06 6.02 7.09
N ALA A 83 -11.46 5.33 6.11
CA ALA A 83 -12.14 4.40 5.23
C ALA A 83 -11.23 3.22 4.89
N ASN A 84 -11.85 2.06 4.63
CA ASN A 84 -11.15 0.84 4.21
C ASN A 84 -11.20 0.63 2.69
N GLU A 85 -10.47 -0.37 2.19
CA GLU A 85 -10.38 -0.70 0.76
C GLU A 85 -11.75 -0.94 0.11
N LYS A 86 -12.66 -1.66 0.78
CA LYS A 86 -14.00 -1.94 0.26
C LYS A 86 -14.76 -0.63 0.03
N GLN A 87 -14.80 0.24 1.02
CA GLN A 87 -15.49 1.54 0.92
C GLN A 87 -14.91 2.40 -0.20
N ILE A 88 -13.58 2.44 -0.35
CA ILE A 88 -12.94 3.21 -1.44
C ILE A 88 -13.23 2.59 -2.81
N SER A 89 -13.29 1.26 -2.91
CA SER A 89 -13.57 0.56 -4.17
C SER A 89 -14.99 0.80 -4.72
N GLU A 90 -15.92 1.17 -3.85
CA GLU A 90 -17.30 1.47 -4.23
C GLU A 90 -17.46 2.88 -4.83
N LEU A 91 -16.47 3.77 -4.66
CA LEU A 91 -16.49 5.14 -5.16
C LEU A 91 -16.31 5.21 -6.68
N ASP A 92 -16.95 6.21 -7.30
CA ASP A 92 -16.81 6.45 -8.74
C ASP A 92 -15.38 6.75 -9.18
N ILE A 93 -14.59 7.43 -8.34
CA ILE A 93 -13.18 7.70 -8.63
C ILE A 93 -12.35 6.42 -8.77
N TYR A 94 -12.70 5.35 -8.03
CA TYR A 94 -12.06 4.06 -8.17
C TYR A 94 -12.57 3.34 -9.43
N LYS A 95 -13.88 3.28 -9.62
CA LYS A 95 -14.52 2.61 -10.76
C LYS A 95 -14.11 3.20 -12.12
N LYS A 96 -13.89 4.51 -12.19
CA LYS A 96 -13.40 5.21 -13.39
C LYS A 96 -11.90 5.02 -13.62
N GLY A 97 -11.19 4.38 -12.68
CA GLY A 97 -9.75 4.15 -12.75
C GLY A 97 -8.91 5.40 -12.54
N TYR A 98 -9.44 6.39 -11.81
CA TYR A 98 -8.69 7.60 -11.43
C TYR A 98 -7.67 7.34 -10.33
N ILE A 99 -7.90 6.28 -9.55
CA ILE A 99 -7.01 5.83 -8.49
C ILE A 99 -6.81 4.32 -8.55
N TYR A 100 -5.70 3.86 -8.00
CA TYR A 100 -5.41 2.44 -7.77
C TYR A 100 -5.17 2.21 -6.28
N LEU A 101 -5.89 1.24 -5.70
CA LEU A 101 -5.59 0.71 -4.36
C LEU A 101 -4.31 -0.13 -4.44
N GLN A 102 -3.28 0.27 -3.70
CA GLN A 102 -1.97 -0.35 -3.77
C GLN A 102 -1.19 -0.05 -2.48
N SER A 103 -0.47 -1.03 -1.93
CA SER A 103 0.37 -0.81 -0.75
C SER A 103 1.54 0.13 -1.07
N LEU A 104 1.96 0.97 -0.12
CA LEU A 104 3.12 1.85 -0.31
C LEU A 104 4.38 1.09 -0.71
N SER A 105 4.65 -0.05 -0.06
CA SER A 105 5.78 -0.93 -0.40
C SER A 105 5.72 -1.42 -1.84
N SER A 106 4.51 -1.62 -2.38
CA SER A 106 4.30 -2.06 -3.75
C SER A 106 4.56 -0.98 -4.79
N MET A 107 4.58 0.29 -4.39
CA MET A 107 4.82 1.45 -5.27
C MET A 107 6.30 1.74 -5.46
N ILE A 108 7.16 1.29 -4.54
CA ILE A 108 8.59 1.57 -4.54
C ILE A 108 9.31 0.97 -5.76
N PRO A 109 9.12 -0.32 -6.13
CA PRO A 109 9.89 -0.91 -7.23
C PRO A 109 9.71 -0.17 -8.57
N PRO A 110 8.49 0.22 -8.99
CA PRO A 110 8.32 1.01 -10.22
C PRO A 110 8.97 2.39 -10.18
N ILE A 111 8.96 3.05 -9.02
CA ILE A 111 9.62 4.36 -8.84
C ILE A 111 11.14 4.21 -9.00
N ILE A 112 11.72 3.17 -8.41
CA ILE A 112 13.17 2.91 -8.49
C ILE A 112 13.55 2.50 -9.91
N LEU A 113 12.75 1.67 -10.58
CA LEU A 113 13.03 1.24 -11.96
C LEU A 113 13.01 2.43 -12.93
N ASN A 114 12.11 3.40 -12.71
CA ASN A 114 12.03 4.67 -13.44
C ASN A 114 12.08 4.51 -14.99
N PRO A 115 11.20 3.67 -15.57
CA PRO A 115 11.22 3.41 -17.01
C PRO A 115 10.98 4.69 -17.80
N LYS A 116 11.61 4.78 -18.98
CA LYS A 116 11.48 5.91 -19.90
C LYS A 116 10.68 5.54 -21.13
N ASN A 117 10.14 6.55 -21.79
CA ASN A 117 9.44 6.37 -23.06
C ASN A 117 10.39 5.70 -24.08
N GLY A 118 9.95 4.58 -24.64
CA GLY A 118 10.73 3.75 -25.55
C GLY A 118 11.38 2.53 -24.91
N ASP A 119 11.43 2.43 -23.58
CA ASP A 119 11.97 1.26 -22.90
C ASP A 119 11.09 0.03 -23.09
N ARG A 120 11.73 -1.13 -23.20
CA ARG A 120 11.05 -2.44 -23.18
C ARG A 120 11.15 -3.01 -21.77
N VAL A 121 10.03 -3.05 -21.06
CA VAL A 121 9.95 -3.54 -19.69
C VAL A 121 9.29 -4.91 -19.65
N LEU A 122 9.93 -5.88 -18.99
CA LEU A 122 9.39 -7.22 -18.76
C LEU A 122 9.01 -7.38 -17.29
N ASP A 123 7.73 -7.65 -17.02
CA ASP A 123 7.21 -7.97 -15.68
C ASP A 123 6.90 -9.47 -15.60
N MET A 124 7.83 -10.24 -15.03
CA MET A 124 7.77 -11.72 -15.01
C MET A 124 6.72 -12.29 -14.05
N ALA A 125 6.27 -11.51 -13.05
CA ALA A 125 5.34 -11.95 -12.02
C ALA A 125 4.24 -10.89 -11.82
N ALA A 126 3.67 -10.44 -12.95
CA ALA A 126 2.86 -9.23 -13.00
C ALA A 126 1.57 -9.29 -12.17
N ALA A 127 0.98 -10.46 -11.93
CA ALA A 127 -0.31 -10.58 -11.24
C ALA A 127 -0.27 -9.93 -9.84
N PRO A 128 -1.24 -9.05 -9.48
CA PRO A 128 -2.48 -8.69 -10.17
C PRO A 128 -2.40 -7.52 -11.18
N GLY A 129 -1.23 -6.97 -11.47
CA GLY A 129 -0.96 -6.02 -12.56
C GLY A 129 -0.82 -4.56 -12.12
N SER A 130 -1.01 -4.24 -10.84
CA SER A 130 -0.98 -2.85 -10.36
C SER A 130 0.37 -2.14 -10.54
N LYS A 131 1.48 -2.91 -10.49
CA LYS A 131 2.85 -2.43 -10.75
C LYS A 131 3.07 -2.16 -12.22
N THR A 132 2.64 -3.08 -13.09
CA THR A 132 2.66 -2.91 -14.55
C THR A 132 1.94 -1.63 -14.96
N THR A 133 0.75 -1.39 -14.40
CA THR A 133 0.03 -0.13 -14.64
C THR A 133 0.78 1.08 -14.11
N GLN A 134 1.57 0.94 -13.04
CA GLN A 134 2.36 2.07 -12.51
C GLN A 134 3.53 2.41 -13.42
N HIS A 135 4.14 1.43 -14.08
CA HIS A 135 5.18 1.68 -15.08
C HIS A 135 4.66 2.46 -16.30
N ALA A 136 3.37 2.33 -16.61
CA ALA A 136 2.75 2.98 -17.75
C ALA A 136 2.14 4.36 -17.44
N CYS A 137 1.95 4.69 -16.16
CA CYS A 137 1.29 5.91 -15.69
C CYS A 137 2.20 7.14 -15.65
#